data_AF-A0A929YNW0-F1
#
_entry.id   AF-A0A929YNW0-F1
#
_cell.length_a   1.000
_cell.length_b   1.000
_cell.length_c   1.000
_cell.angle_alpha   90.00
_cell.angle_beta   90.00
_cell.angle_gamma   90.00
#
_symmetry.space_group_name_H-M   'P 1'
#
loop_
_entity.id
_entity.type
_entity.pdbx_description
1 polymer ?
#
loop_
_entity_poly.entity_id
_entity_poly.type
_entity_poly.pdbx_seq_one_letter_code
_entity_poly.pdbx_strand_id
1 'polypeptide(L)'
;ITARFPLGKFIAVTGVSGSGKSTLINSILKKAIAQKLNRNSDKPGKFKTITGIEHVDRLIDIDQSPIGRTPRSNPATYTGVFDDIRDLFAQTNEAKIRGYKKGRFSFNVKGGRCEACSGDGIIKIEMHFLPDVYVACEVCHGTRYNSETLEVHYKEKNISQVLDMTVNDAVEFFQHIPKIQRKLQTIKDVGLGYVTLGQPATTLSGGEAQRMKLASELHKRSTGKSFYILDEPTTGLHTEDIARLLKVLARFVDDGNT
;
A
#
# COMPACT_ATOMS: atom_id res chain seq x y z
N ILE A 1 1.32 27.52 -23.15
CA ILE A 1 0.08 26.86 -22.68
C ILE A 1 -0.29 27.49 -21.35
N THR A 2 -1.57 27.81 -21.15
CA THR A 2 -2.14 28.24 -19.87
C THR A 2 -3.27 27.28 -19.54
N ALA A 3 -3.28 26.68 -18.35
CA ALA A 3 -4.27 25.70 -17.92
C ALA A 3 -4.80 26.06 -16.53
N ARG A 4 -6.08 25.73 -16.26
CA ARG A 4 -6.72 25.91 -14.95
C ARG A 4 -7.19 24.54 -14.45
N PHE A 5 -6.90 24.24 -13.19
CA PHE A 5 -7.29 23.00 -12.52
C PHE A 5 -8.29 23.34 -11.42
N PRO A 6 -9.60 23.09 -11.60
CA PRO A 6 -10.60 23.37 -10.58
C PRO A 6 -10.46 22.37 -9.42
N LEU A 7 -10.12 22.86 -8.22
CA LEU A 7 -9.97 22.01 -7.04
C LEU A 7 -11.33 21.43 -6.59
N GLY A 8 -11.28 20.28 -5.92
CA GLY A 8 -12.47 19.55 -5.46
C GLY A 8 -13.25 18.88 -6.59
N LYS A 9 -12.56 18.53 -7.69
CA LYS A 9 -13.14 17.90 -8.88
C LYS A 9 -12.26 16.77 -9.37
N PHE A 10 -12.90 15.78 -9.98
CA PHE A 10 -12.21 14.76 -10.76
C PHE A 10 -11.72 15.37 -12.09
N ILE A 11 -10.40 15.50 -12.27
CA ILE A 11 -9.82 16.11 -13.47
C ILE A 11 -9.12 15.04 -14.32
N ALA A 12 -9.53 14.90 -15.58
CA ALA A 12 -8.85 14.07 -16.56
C ALA A 12 -8.03 14.94 -17.53
N VAL A 13 -6.73 14.63 -17.68
CA VAL A 13 -5.84 15.29 -18.65
C VAL A 13 -5.63 14.35 -19.82
N THR A 14 -6.18 14.69 -20.98
CA THR A 14 -6.22 13.82 -22.16
C THR A 14 -5.37 14.37 -23.32
N GLY A 15 -5.13 13.51 -24.31
CA GLY A 15 -4.35 13.84 -25.50
C GLY A 15 -3.55 12.64 -26.02
N VAL A 16 -3.10 12.69 -27.27
CA VAL A 16 -2.28 11.63 -27.89
C VAL A 16 -0.93 11.44 -27.19
N SER A 17 -0.26 10.32 -27.42
CA SER A 17 1.11 10.13 -26.93
C SER A 17 2.03 11.23 -27.49
N GLY A 18 2.94 11.74 -26.67
CA GLY A 18 3.82 12.85 -27.04
C GLY A 18 3.18 14.25 -26.99
N SER A 19 1.89 14.40 -26.68
CA SER A 19 1.23 15.72 -26.59
C SER A 19 1.69 16.61 -25.42
N GLY A 20 2.57 16.08 -24.55
CA GLY A 20 3.12 16.82 -23.41
C GLY A 20 2.35 16.67 -22.09
N LYS A 21 1.43 15.71 -21.97
CA LYS A 21 0.67 15.45 -20.71
C LYS A 21 1.60 15.27 -19.50
N SER A 22 2.56 14.34 -19.59
CA SER A 22 3.52 14.06 -18.51
C SER A 22 4.44 15.24 -18.24
N THR A 23 4.75 16.05 -19.27
CA THR A 23 5.52 17.30 -19.08
C THR A 23 4.71 18.31 -18.25
N LEU A 24 3.43 18.52 -18.59
CA LEU A 24 2.55 19.44 -17.88
C LEU A 24 2.31 19.00 -16.43
N ILE A 25 1.94 17.73 -16.23
CA ILE A 25 1.53 17.21 -14.92
C ILE A 25 2.73 16.82 -14.07
N ASN A 26 3.57 15.88 -14.53
CA ASN A 26 4.64 15.31 -13.71
C ASN A 26 5.86 16.22 -13.62
N SER A 27 6.24 16.88 -14.72
CA SER A 27 7.49 17.68 -14.75
C SER A 27 7.31 19.13 -14.31
N ILE A 28 6.12 19.71 -14.46
CA ILE A 28 5.84 21.11 -14.09
C ILE A 28 4.94 21.18 -12.85
N LEU A 29 3.67 20.78 -12.96
CA LEU A 29 2.67 21.00 -11.91
C LEU A 29 3.04 20.29 -10.59
N LYS A 30 3.28 18.98 -10.66
CA LYS A 30 3.67 18.13 -9.52
C LYS A 30 4.90 18.69 -8.81
N LYS A 31 5.98 18.98 -9.56
CA LYS A 31 7.22 19.51 -9.00
C LYS A 31 7.04 20.90 -8.39
N ALA A 32 6.26 21.77 -9.03
CA ALA A 32 6.00 23.12 -8.50
C ALA A 32 5.19 23.09 -7.20
N ILE A 33 4.17 22.23 -7.12
CA ILE A 33 3.39 22.01 -5.88
C ILE A 33 4.31 21.41 -4.81
N ALA A 34 5.07 20.36 -5.14
CA ALA A 34 5.98 19.70 -4.19
C ALA A 34 7.05 20.65 -3.62
N GLN A 35 7.60 21.53 -4.47
CA GLN A 35 8.60 22.52 -4.05
C GLN A 35 8.01 23.51 -3.05
N LYS A 36 6.76 23.95 -3.23
CA LYS A 36 6.08 24.86 -2.29
C LYS A 36 5.65 24.18 -0.99
N LEU A 37 5.12 22.96 -1.05
CA LEU A 37 4.58 22.26 0.13
C LEU A 37 5.66 21.59 0.98
N ASN A 38 6.57 20.87 0.35
CA ASN A 38 7.49 19.95 1.04
C ASN A 38 8.96 20.41 0.96
N ARG A 39 9.22 21.65 0.50
CA ARG A 39 10.58 22.18 0.25
C ARG A 39 11.45 21.26 -0.60
N ASN A 40 10.83 20.55 -1.55
CA ASN A 40 11.58 19.67 -2.46
C ASN A 40 12.57 20.51 -3.31
N SER A 41 13.80 20.01 -3.47
CA SER A 41 14.86 20.61 -4.28
C SER A 41 14.69 20.40 -5.79
N ASP A 42 13.80 19.49 -6.21
CA ASP A 42 13.57 19.21 -7.62
C ASP A 42 13.04 20.42 -8.38
N LYS A 43 13.84 20.92 -9.32
CA LYS A 43 13.47 22.07 -10.12
C LYS A 43 12.30 21.71 -11.07
N PRO A 44 11.17 22.40 -11.01
CA PRO A 44 10.09 22.24 -11.98
C PRO A 44 10.55 22.65 -13.38
N GLY A 45 9.92 22.09 -14.41
CA GLY A 45 10.09 22.54 -15.79
C GLY A 45 9.73 24.03 -15.98
N LYS A 46 10.06 24.62 -17.14
CA LYS A 46 9.83 26.05 -17.39
C LYS A 46 8.33 26.39 -17.33
N PHE A 47 7.93 27.31 -16.44
CA PHE A 47 6.60 27.91 -16.39
C PHE A 47 6.71 29.41 -16.06
N LYS A 48 5.67 30.20 -16.36
CA LYS A 48 5.64 31.64 -16.03
C LYS A 48 5.24 31.87 -14.58
N THR A 49 4.02 31.47 -14.23
CA THR A 49 3.44 31.62 -12.88
C THR A 49 2.48 30.48 -12.58
N ILE A 50 2.35 30.09 -11.30
CA ILE A 50 1.32 29.18 -10.78
C ILE A 50 0.74 29.84 -9.51
N THR A 51 -0.59 29.95 -9.46
CA THR A 51 -1.37 30.56 -8.37
C THR A 51 -2.34 29.53 -7.79
N GLY A 52 -2.80 29.73 -6.54
CA GLY A 52 -3.77 28.84 -5.90
C GLY A 52 -3.17 27.60 -5.23
N ILE A 53 -1.84 27.52 -5.09
CA ILE A 53 -1.16 26.41 -4.39
C ILE A 53 -1.49 26.43 -2.89
N GLU A 54 -1.77 27.62 -2.34
CA GLU A 54 -2.22 27.86 -0.96
C GLU A 54 -3.54 27.15 -0.59
N HIS A 55 -4.28 26.64 -1.58
CA HIS A 55 -5.49 25.84 -1.36
C HIS A 55 -5.23 24.34 -1.31
N VAL A 56 -3.99 23.90 -1.51
CA VAL A 56 -3.56 22.50 -1.45
C VAL A 56 -2.65 22.32 -0.25
N ASP A 57 -3.01 21.43 0.67
CA ASP A 57 -2.23 21.16 1.87
C ASP A 57 -1.27 19.97 1.66
N ARG A 58 -1.63 19.06 0.76
CA ARG A 58 -0.91 17.80 0.55
C ARG A 58 -0.90 17.41 -0.91
N LEU A 59 0.26 17.04 -1.42
CA LEU A 59 0.41 16.44 -2.75
C LEU A 59 0.66 14.93 -2.59
N ILE A 60 -0.16 14.12 -3.25
CA ILE A 60 0.00 12.67 -3.26
C ILE A 60 0.19 12.25 -4.71
N ASP A 61 1.29 11.55 -4.96
CA ASP A 61 1.58 10.96 -6.25
C ASP A 61 1.38 9.44 -6.16
N ILE A 62 0.48 8.92 -6.98
CA ILE A 62 0.11 7.51 -7.02
C ILE A 62 0.53 6.95 -8.38
N ASP A 63 1.80 6.54 -8.43
CA ASP A 63 2.42 5.90 -9.57
C ASP A 63 2.44 4.37 -9.44
N GLN A 64 2.86 3.70 -10.51
CA GLN A 64 2.99 2.24 -10.56
C GLN A 64 4.31 1.71 -9.98
N SER A 65 5.10 2.56 -9.32
CA SER A 65 6.33 2.09 -8.67
C SER A 65 6.02 1.07 -7.55
N PRO A 66 6.91 0.11 -7.26
CA PRO A 66 6.66 -0.89 -6.23
C PRO A 66 6.40 -0.25 -4.85
N ILE A 67 5.46 -0.82 -4.09
CA ILE A 67 5.18 -0.38 -2.71
C ILE A 67 6.32 -0.68 -1.72
N GLY A 68 7.25 -1.54 -2.12
CA GLY A 68 8.47 -1.85 -1.40
C GLY A 68 9.43 -2.63 -2.29
N ARG A 69 10.72 -2.57 -1.95
CA ARG A 69 11.80 -3.25 -2.71
C ARG A 69 12.27 -4.55 -2.06
N THR A 70 11.66 -4.93 -0.94
CA THR A 70 12.04 -6.11 -0.16
C THR A 70 10.82 -6.97 0.14
N PRO A 71 11.03 -8.28 0.38
CA PRO A 71 9.95 -9.20 0.78
C PRO A 71 9.24 -8.84 2.09
N ARG A 72 9.85 -7.97 2.91
CA ARG A 72 9.28 -7.45 4.17
C ARG A 72 8.10 -6.52 3.96
N SER A 73 8.07 -5.87 2.80
CA SER A 73 6.93 -5.03 2.42
C SER A 73 5.86 -5.93 1.82
N ASN A 74 4.63 -5.76 2.25
CA ASN A 74 3.47 -6.50 1.76
C ASN A 74 2.21 -5.65 1.96
N PRO A 75 1.06 -6.03 1.39
CA PRO A 75 -0.21 -5.32 1.57
C PRO A 75 -0.53 -4.97 3.03
N ALA A 76 -0.30 -5.90 3.96
CA ALA A 76 -0.65 -5.71 5.35
C ALA A 76 0.26 -4.71 6.07
N THR A 77 1.57 -4.73 5.80
CA THR A 77 2.51 -3.76 6.37
C THR A 77 2.37 -2.39 5.72
N TYR A 78 2.14 -2.33 4.41
CA TYR A 78 2.03 -1.07 3.67
C TYR A 78 0.80 -0.24 4.07
N THR A 79 -0.35 -0.91 4.28
CA THR A 79 -1.57 -0.26 4.78
C THR A 79 -1.58 -0.04 6.30
N GLY A 80 -0.58 -0.57 7.00
CA GLY A 80 -0.49 -0.53 8.46
C GLY A 80 -1.59 -1.33 9.16
N VAL A 81 -2.32 -2.21 8.47
CA VAL A 81 -3.29 -3.11 9.11
C VAL A 81 -2.59 -4.21 9.91
N PHE A 82 -1.37 -4.58 9.51
CA PHE A 82 -0.60 -5.60 10.22
C PHE A 82 -0.28 -5.18 11.67
N ASP A 83 -0.10 -3.89 11.94
CA ASP A 83 0.10 -3.40 13.30
C ASP A 83 -1.10 -3.67 14.20
N ASP A 84 -2.32 -3.45 13.68
CA ASP A 84 -3.56 -3.73 14.39
C ASP A 84 -3.77 -5.24 14.60
N ILE A 85 -3.39 -6.07 13.62
CA ILE A 85 -3.41 -7.53 13.75
C ILE A 85 -2.42 -7.99 14.84
N ARG A 86 -1.21 -7.44 14.88
CA ARG A 86 -0.22 -7.78 15.93
C ARG A 86 -0.69 -7.37 17.32
N ASP A 87 -1.35 -6.22 17.44
CA ASP A 87 -1.96 -5.78 18.70
C ASP A 87 -3.07 -6.74 19.15
N LEU A 88 -3.86 -7.26 18.21
CA LEU A 88 -4.88 -8.29 18.49
C LEU A 88 -4.25 -9.61 18.97
N PHE A 89 -3.22 -10.12 18.27
CA PHE A 89 -2.53 -11.35 18.68
C PHE A 89 -1.87 -11.23 20.05
N ALA A 90 -1.36 -10.06 20.42
CA ALA A 90 -0.82 -9.80 21.76
C ALA A 90 -1.88 -9.82 22.88
N GLN A 91 -3.17 -9.73 22.54
CA GLN A 91 -4.26 -9.75 23.50
C GLN A 91 -4.83 -11.15 23.78
N THR A 92 -4.42 -12.17 23.03
CA THR A 92 -4.87 -13.56 23.25
C THR A 92 -4.38 -14.10 24.59
N ASN A 93 -5.08 -15.09 25.14
CA ASN A 93 -4.73 -15.67 26.43
C ASN A 93 -3.35 -16.35 26.38
N GLU A 94 -3.04 -17.08 25.31
CA GLU A 94 -1.74 -17.74 25.11
C GLU A 94 -0.60 -16.72 25.09
N ALA A 95 -0.79 -15.60 24.38
CA ALA A 95 0.20 -14.52 24.34
C ALA A 95 0.40 -13.89 25.72
N LYS A 96 -0.69 -13.62 26.45
CA LYS A 96 -0.64 -13.03 27.80
C LYS A 96 0.08 -13.94 28.80
N ILE A 97 -0.23 -15.24 28.82
CA ILE A 97 0.42 -16.22 29.71
C ILE A 97 1.93 -16.28 29.44
N ARG A 98 2.35 -16.21 28.17
CA ARG A 98 3.76 -16.24 27.76
C ARG A 98 4.46 -14.88 27.82
N GLY A 99 3.77 -13.82 28.21
CA GLY A 99 4.30 -12.45 28.22
C GLY A 99 4.61 -11.87 26.84
N TYR A 100 4.01 -12.41 25.78
CA TYR A 100 4.23 -11.96 24.41
C TYR A 100 3.51 -10.65 24.14
N LYS A 101 4.27 -9.66 23.66
CA LYS A 101 3.77 -8.36 23.20
C LYS A 101 3.72 -8.32 21.68
N LYS A 102 3.16 -7.26 21.10
CA LYS A 102 3.08 -7.03 19.64
C LYS A 102 4.43 -7.20 18.89
N GLY A 103 5.55 -6.99 19.58
CA GLY A 103 6.89 -7.20 19.02
C GLY A 103 7.21 -8.67 18.69
N ARG A 104 6.69 -9.63 19.48
CA ARG A 104 6.85 -11.06 19.20
C ARG A 104 6.24 -11.43 17.83
N PHE A 105 5.13 -10.80 17.50
CA PHE A 105 4.35 -11.02 16.28
C PHE A 105 4.84 -10.19 15.08
N SER A 106 6.02 -9.61 15.14
CA SER A 106 6.61 -8.85 14.04
C SER A 106 7.79 -9.61 13.44
N PHE A 107 7.68 -9.98 12.16
CA PHE A 107 8.79 -10.57 11.41
C PHE A 107 9.95 -9.58 11.16
N ASN A 108 9.78 -8.29 11.48
CA ASN A 108 10.80 -7.25 11.28
C ASN A 108 11.74 -7.05 12.48
N VAL A 109 11.45 -7.62 13.64
CA VAL A 109 12.26 -7.44 14.86
C VAL A 109 12.64 -8.79 15.45
N LYS A 110 13.78 -8.84 16.15
CA LYS A 110 14.20 -10.05 16.87
C LYS A 110 13.19 -10.42 17.95
N GLY A 111 13.01 -11.72 18.19
CA GLY A 111 12.13 -12.25 19.22
C GLY A 111 11.30 -13.42 18.71
N GLY A 112 10.29 -13.17 17.88
CA GLY A 112 9.42 -14.22 17.34
C GLY A 112 9.66 -14.58 15.87
N ARG A 113 10.42 -13.75 15.14
CA ARG A 113 10.77 -14.04 13.74
C ARG A 113 11.67 -15.27 13.63
N CYS A 114 11.67 -15.90 12.46
CA CYS A 114 12.69 -16.89 12.12
C CYS A 114 14.05 -16.20 11.94
N GLU A 115 15.04 -16.54 12.77
CA GLU A 115 16.37 -15.93 12.68
C GLU A 115 17.18 -16.41 11.47
N ALA A 116 16.93 -17.63 10.97
CA ALA A 116 17.63 -18.18 9.80
C ALA A 116 17.41 -17.35 8.52
N CYS A 117 16.20 -16.83 8.31
CA CYS A 117 15.87 -15.92 7.21
C CYS A 117 15.69 -14.47 7.67
N SER A 118 16.03 -14.14 8.92
CA SER A 118 15.76 -12.84 9.53
C SER A 118 14.31 -12.34 9.39
N GLY A 119 13.34 -13.25 9.28
CA GLY A 119 11.92 -12.98 9.10
C GLY A 119 11.45 -12.74 7.65
N ASP A 120 12.32 -12.89 6.65
CA ASP A 120 11.92 -12.72 5.24
C ASP A 120 11.06 -13.91 4.74
N GLY A 121 11.23 -15.09 5.34
CA GLY A 121 10.56 -16.35 4.94
C GLY A 121 11.14 -16.98 3.69
N ILE A 122 11.96 -16.22 2.95
CA ILE A 122 12.67 -16.66 1.75
C ILE A 122 14.17 -16.37 1.90
N ILE A 123 14.98 -17.14 1.20
CA ILE A 123 16.42 -16.95 1.07
C ILE A 123 16.71 -16.54 -0.37
N LYS A 124 17.49 -15.48 -0.53
CA LYS A 124 17.97 -15.00 -1.82
C LYS A 124 19.26 -15.75 -2.17
N ILE A 125 19.26 -16.45 -3.30
CA ILE A 125 20.43 -17.11 -3.86
C ILE A 125 20.94 -16.22 -5.00
N GLU A 126 22.15 -15.67 -4.83
CA GLU A 126 22.76 -14.83 -5.85
C GLU A 126 23.33 -15.68 -6.97
N MET A 127 23.00 -15.29 -8.20
CA MET A 127 23.42 -15.99 -9.41
C MET A 127 24.31 -15.05 -10.24
N HIS A 128 25.48 -15.52 -10.68
CA HIS A 128 26.46 -14.65 -11.35
C HIS A 128 26.00 -14.08 -12.70
N PHE A 129 25.13 -14.80 -13.42
CA PHE A 129 24.71 -14.45 -14.79
C PHE A 129 23.20 -14.51 -15.01
N LEU A 130 22.45 -14.87 -13.97
CA LEU A 130 21.00 -15.00 -14.01
C LEU A 130 20.38 -14.08 -12.94
N PRO A 131 19.10 -13.71 -13.08
CA PRO A 131 18.38 -13.05 -12.00
C PRO A 131 18.45 -13.87 -10.72
N ASP A 132 18.55 -13.18 -9.60
CA ASP A 132 18.56 -13.81 -8.27
C ASP A 132 17.33 -14.69 -8.06
N VAL A 133 17.53 -15.86 -7.47
CA VAL A 133 16.47 -16.83 -7.19
C VAL A 133 16.07 -16.72 -5.73
N TYR A 134 14.77 -16.78 -5.46
CA TYR A 134 14.22 -16.79 -4.11
C TYR A 134 13.68 -18.18 -3.79
N VAL A 135 14.22 -18.81 -2.75
CA VAL A 135 13.76 -20.11 -2.27
C VAL A 135 13.11 -19.96 -0.90
N ALA A 136 12.15 -20.82 -0.57
CA ALA A 136 11.57 -20.84 0.77
C ALA A 136 12.65 -21.14 1.81
N CYS A 137 12.61 -20.46 2.96
CA CYS A 137 13.54 -20.73 4.05
C CYS A 137 13.38 -22.17 4.56
N GLU A 138 14.47 -22.92 4.61
CA GLU A 138 14.47 -24.34 5.02
C GLU A 138 14.06 -24.56 6.48
N VAL A 139 14.19 -23.54 7.34
CA VAL A 139 13.90 -23.65 8.78
C VAL A 139 12.43 -23.36 9.10
N CYS A 140 11.86 -22.32 8.49
CA CYS A 140 10.47 -21.90 8.77
C CYS A 140 9.50 -22.22 7.63
N HIS A 141 9.99 -22.76 6.52
CA HIS A 141 9.21 -23.12 5.33
C HIS A 141 8.32 -21.97 4.82
N GLY A 142 8.81 -20.73 4.88
CA GLY A 142 8.07 -19.56 4.43
C GLY A 142 7.23 -18.84 5.49
N THR A 143 7.02 -19.44 6.68
CA THR A 143 6.12 -18.89 7.71
C THR A 143 6.63 -17.60 8.37
N ARG A 144 7.92 -17.25 8.21
CA ARG A 144 8.58 -16.06 8.76
C ARG A 144 8.78 -16.03 10.29
N TYR A 145 8.25 -17.00 11.03
CA TYR A 145 8.30 -17.05 12.49
C TYR A 145 8.96 -18.34 13.01
N ASN A 146 9.37 -18.33 14.27
CA ASN A 146 9.73 -19.54 14.99
C ASN A 146 8.49 -20.30 15.47
N SER A 147 8.67 -21.59 15.80
CA SER A 147 7.59 -22.48 16.23
C SER A 147 6.84 -21.94 17.45
N GLU A 148 7.53 -21.38 18.44
CA GLU A 148 6.88 -20.92 19.69
C GLU A 148 5.97 -19.70 19.47
N THR A 149 6.19 -18.92 18.41
CA THR A 149 5.30 -17.82 18.02
C THR A 149 4.08 -18.33 17.28
N LEU A 150 4.24 -19.39 16.47
CA LEU A 150 3.15 -19.98 15.69
C LEU A 150 2.16 -20.80 16.54
N GLU A 151 2.50 -21.08 17.80
CA GLU A 151 1.60 -21.72 18.76
C GLU A 151 0.49 -20.79 19.30
N VAL A 152 0.60 -19.47 19.08
CA VAL A 152 -0.45 -18.54 19.47
C VAL A 152 -1.48 -18.41 18.37
N HIS A 153 -2.75 -18.63 18.71
CA HIS A 153 -3.85 -18.65 17.77
C HIS A 153 -4.88 -17.57 18.09
N TYR A 154 -5.50 -17.04 17.05
CA TYR A 154 -6.73 -16.28 17.13
C TYR A 154 -7.74 -16.97 16.21
N LYS A 155 -8.88 -17.42 16.75
CA LYS A 155 -9.88 -18.24 16.02
C LYS A 155 -9.25 -19.39 15.23
N GLU A 156 -8.47 -20.24 15.92
CA GLU A 156 -7.78 -21.41 15.33
C GLU A 156 -6.74 -21.08 14.24
N LYS A 157 -6.36 -19.80 14.05
CA LYS A 157 -5.37 -19.39 13.07
C LYS A 157 -4.19 -18.70 13.73
N ASN A 158 -2.99 -19.17 13.43
CA ASN A 158 -1.77 -18.47 13.85
C ASN A 158 -1.48 -17.28 12.93
N ILE A 159 -0.49 -16.46 13.30
CA ILE A 159 -0.21 -15.22 12.58
C ILE A 159 0.29 -15.43 11.15
N SER A 160 0.99 -16.53 10.86
CA SER A 160 1.42 -16.87 9.49
C SER A 160 0.20 -17.19 8.63
N GLN A 161 -0.71 -18.03 9.15
CA GLN A 161 -1.93 -18.40 8.43
C GLN A 161 -2.83 -17.20 8.17
N VAL A 162 -2.86 -16.21 9.09
CA VAL A 162 -3.56 -14.93 8.86
C VAL A 162 -2.90 -14.13 7.73
N LEU A 163 -1.56 -14.10 7.65
CA LEU A 163 -0.85 -13.45 6.55
C LEU A 163 -1.09 -14.16 5.20
N ASP A 164 -1.35 -15.46 5.21
CA ASP A 164 -1.65 -16.23 4.00
C ASP A 164 -3.11 -16.12 3.52
N MET A 165 -3.99 -15.46 4.29
CA MET A 165 -5.37 -15.21 3.86
C MET A 165 -5.42 -14.22 2.70
N THR A 166 -6.37 -14.44 1.77
CA THR A 166 -6.75 -13.40 0.82
C THR A 166 -7.40 -12.23 1.55
N VAL A 167 -7.36 -11.03 0.96
CA VAL A 167 -8.05 -9.86 1.51
C VAL A 167 -9.55 -10.13 1.67
N ASN A 168 -10.18 -10.86 0.75
CA ASN A 168 -11.58 -11.24 0.86
C ASN A 168 -11.85 -12.07 2.12
N ASP A 169 -11.07 -13.13 2.35
CA ASP A 169 -11.23 -14.00 3.53
C ASP A 169 -10.92 -13.23 4.82
N ALA A 170 -9.89 -12.37 4.78
CA ALA A 170 -9.50 -11.57 5.93
C ALA A 170 -10.58 -10.55 6.33
N VAL A 171 -11.27 -9.93 5.36
CA VAL A 171 -12.41 -9.02 5.64
C VAL A 171 -13.50 -9.74 6.43
N GLU A 172 -13.83 -10.97 6.03
CA GLU A 172 -14.83 -11.80 6.74
C GLU A 172 -14.31 -12.26 8.11
N PHE A 173 -13.08 -12.77 8.17
CA PHE A 173 -12.47 -13.26 9.39
C PHE A 173 -12.40 -12.20 10.51
N PHE A 174 -12.11 -10.95 10.13
CA PHE A 174 -12.02 -9.80 11.02
C PHE A 174 -13.29 -8.94 11.09
N GLN A 175 -14.45 -9.43 10.63
CA GLN A 175 -15.70 -8.65 10.60
C GLN A 175 -16.09 -8.01 11.94
N HIS A 176 -15.75 -8.66 13.07
CA HIS A 176 -16.05 -8.18 14.43
C HIS A 176 -14.96 -7.28 15.02
N ILE A 177 -13.91 -6.94 14.27
CA ILE A 177 -12.84 -6.01 14.66
C ILE A 177 -12.86 -4.81 13.69
N PRO A 178 -13.72 -3.80 13.93
CA PRO A 178 -13.97 -2.73 12.95
C PRO A 178 -12.72 -1.98 12.49
N LYS A 179 -11.73 -1.82 13.38
CA LYS A 179 -10.46 -1.13 13.05
C LYS A 179 -9.67 -1.87 11.96
N ILE A 180 -9.59 -3.20 12.05
CA ILE A 180 -8.91 -4.06 11.07
C ILE A 180 -9.77 -4.16 9.81
N GLN A 181 -11.06 -4.48 9.97
CA GLN A 181 -11.99 -4.68 8.87
C GLN A 181 -12.04 -3.45 7.94
N ARG A 182 -12.09 -2.23 8.49
CA ARG A 182 -12.13 -0.99 7.68
C ARG A 182 -10.92 -0.84 6.78
N LYS A 183 -9.70 -1.14 7.26
CA LYS A 183 -8.48 -1.09 6.46
C LYS A 183 -8.44 -2.18 5.40
N LEU A 184 -8.91 -3.39 5.72
CA LEU A 184 -9.00 -4.47 4.73
C LEU A 184 -10.05 -4.16 3.66
N GLN A 185 -11.16 -3.53 4.04
CA GLN A 185 -12.21 -3.13 3.12
C GLN A 185 -11.70 -2.14 2.08
N THR A 186 -10.80 -1.20 2.41
CA THR A 186 -10.24 -0.29 1.40
C THR A 186 -9.40 -1.02 0.36
N ILE A 187 -8.68 -2.08 0.74
CA ILE A 187 -7.94 -2.94 -0.19
C ILE A 187 -8.92 -3.71 -1.10
N LYS A 188 -10.02 -4.20 -0.54
CA LYS A 188 -11.08 -4.87 -1.30
C LYS A 188 -11.77 -3.91 -2.28
N ASP A 189 -12.08 -2.68 -1.86
CA ASP A 189 -12.78 -1.66 -2.64
C ASP A 189 -12.01 -1.26 -3.91
N VAL A 190 -10.67 -1.26 -3.84
CA VAL A 190 -9.81 -1.01 -5.01
C VAL A 190 -9.64 -2.24 -5.92
N GLY A 191 -10.33 -3.34 -5.64
CA GLY A 191 -10.32 -4.56 -6.46
C GLY A 191 -9.16 -5.52 -6.16
N LEU A 192 -8.51 -5.40 -5.00
CA LEU A 192 -7.39 -6.28 -4.60
C LEU A 192 -7.83 -7.39 -3.62
N GLY A 193 -9.09 -7.81 -3.70
CA GLY A 193 -9.65 -8.84 -2.80
C GLY A 193 -8.96 -10.21 -2.89
N TYR A 194 -8.34 -10.53 -4.02
CA TYR A 194 -7.67 -11.81 -4.28
C TYR A 194 -6.23 -11.86 -3.76
N VAL A 195 -5.61 -10.71 -3.49
CA VAL A 195 -4.23 -10.62 -3.00
C VAL A 195 -4.16 -11.13 -1.56
N THR A 196 -3.10 -11.86 -1.19
CA THR A 196 -2.90 -12.27 0.21
C THR A 196 -2.25 -11.16 1.05
N LEU A 197 -2.57 -11.11 2.33
CA LEU A 197 -2.08 -10.07 3.25
C LEU A 197 -0.54 -10.01 3.31
N GLY A 198 0.10 -11.18 3.28
CA GLY A 198 1.54 -11.38 3.38
C GLY A 198 2.28 -11.42 2.05
N GLN A 199 1.59 -11.29 0.90
CA GLN A 199 2.19 -11.35 -0.43
C GLN A 199 3.37 -10.36 -0.53
N PRO A 200 4.58 -10.82 -0.86
CA PRO A 200 5.73 -9.94 -1.01
C PRO A 200 5.46 -8.82 -2.01
N ALA A 201 5.79 -7.57 -1.64
CA ALA A 201 5.59 -6.41 -2.51
C ALA A 201 6.33 -6.52 -3.84
N THR A 202 7.43 -7.27 -3.88
CA THR A 202 8.24 -7.51 -5.07
C THR A 202 7.52 -8.37 -6.12
N THR A 203 6.44 -9.07 -5.75
CA THR A 203 5.65 -9.90 -6.68
C THR A 203 4.37 -9.22 -7.14
N LEU A 204 4.06 -8.02 -6.64
CA LEU A 204 2.92 -7.23 -7.11
C LEU A 204 3.23 -6.58 -8.44
N SER A 205 2.27 -6.62 -9.36
CA SER A 205 2.30 -5.84 -10.60
C SER A 205 2.26 -4.34 -10.33
N GLY A 206 2.68 -3.53 -11.30
CA GLY A 206 2.63 -2.06 -11.19
C GLY A 206 1.21 -1.53 -10.90
N GLY A 207 0.19 -2.09 -11.55
CA GLY A 207 -1.22 -1.73 -11.31
C GLY A 207 -1.74 -2.19 -9.94
N GLU A 208 -1.27 -3.32 -9.40
CA GLU A 208 -1.59 -3.71 -8.01
C GLU A 208 -0.90 -2.80 -7.00
N ALA A 209 0.37 -2.46 -7.22
CA ALA A 209 1.10 -1.53 -6.37
C ALA A 209 0.44 -0.14 -6.33
N GLN A 210 -0.01 0.36 -7.50
CA GLN A 210 -0.75 1.62 -7.60
C GLN A 210 -2.08 1.58 -6.85
N ARG A 211 -2.86 0.51 -6.99
CA ARG A 211 -4.12 0.33 -6.26
C ARG A 211 -3.90 0.17 -4.75
N MET A 212 -2.80 -0.46 -4.34
CA MET A 212 -2.43 -0.56 -2.93
C MET A 212 -2.09 0.82 -2.31
N LYS A 213 -1.44 1.70 -3.08
CA LYS A 213 -1.25 3.12 -2.71
C LYS A 213 -2.57 3.87 -2.55
N LEU A 214 -3.54 3.63 -3.44
CA LEU A 214 -4.89 4.20 -3.28
C LEU A 214 -5.58 3.70 -1.99
N ALA A 215 -5.53 2.39 -1.73
CA ALA A 215 -6.13 1.80 -0.53
C ALA A 215 -5.52 2.35 0.78
N SER A 216 -4.21 2.64 0.79
CA SER A 216 -3.54 3.23 1.94
C SER A 216 -3.91 4.70 2.17
N GLU A 217 -4.34 5.42 1.13
CA GLU A 217 -4.83 6.80 1.27
C GLU A 217 -6.32 6.87 1.66
N LEU A 218 -7.14 5.92 1.20
CA LEU A 218 -8.59 5.91 1.48
C LEU A 218 -8.95 5.82 2.97
N HIS A 219 -8.12 5.18 3.79
CA HIS A 219 -8.41 5.05 5.22
C HIS A 219 -7.90 6.24 6.05
N LYS A 220 -7.12 7.15 5.46
CA LYS A 220 -6.60 8.33 6.14
C LYS A 220 -7.69 9.40 6.21
N ARG A 221 -7.68 10.19 7.28
CA ARG A 221 -8.61 11.31 7.42
C ARG A 221 -8.30 12.36 6.35
N SER A 222 -9.28 12.64 5.49
CA SER A 222 -9.19 13.70 4.48
C SER A 222 -9.16 15.08 5.15
N THR A 223 -8.35 15.98 4.61
CA THR A 223 -8.40 17.42 4.91
C THR A 223 -9.27 18.19 3.91
N GLY A 224 -9.74 17.53 2.84
CA GLY A 224 -10.45 18.14 1.71
C GLY A 224 -9.59 19.08 0.87
N LYS A 225 -8.27 19.01 1.04
CA LYS A 225 -7.29 19.87 0.35
C LYS A 225 -6.08 19.07 -0.14
N SER A 226 -6.25 17.76 -0.32
CA SER A 226 -5.23 16.93 -0.94
C SER A 226 -5.36 16.97 -2.46
N PHE A 227 -4.23 17.02 -3.16
CA PHE A 227 -4.14 16.94 -4.60
C PHE A 227 -3.50 15.60 -4.97
N TYR A 228 -4.27 14.71 -5.57
CA TYR A 228 -3.87 13.38 -6.01
C TYR A 228 -3.52 13.39 -7.49
N ILE A 229 -2.35 12.86 -7.83
CA ILE A 229 -1.92 12.65 -9.21
C ILE A 229 -1.83 11.15 -9.46
N LEU A 230 -2.58 10.69 -10.47
CA LEU A 230 -2.56 9.30 -10.91
C LEU A 230 -2.11 9.27 -12.38
N ASP A 231 -1.08 8.49 -12.67
CA ASP A 231 -0.63 8.25 -14.05
C ASP A 231 -1.21 6.91 -14.53
N GLU A 232 -2.04 6.99 -15.58
CA GLU A 232 -2.73 5.86 -16.22
C GLU A 232 -3.25 4.77 -15.25
N PRO A 233 -4.17 5.11 -14.32
CA PRO A 233 -4.58 4.18 -13.26
C PRO A 233 -5.48 3.03 -13.75
N THR A 234 -5.86 3.05 -15.03
CA THR A 234 -6.68 2.01 -15.67
C THR A 234 -5.84 0.94 -16.38
N THR A 235 -4.51 1.09 -16.44
CA THR A 235 -3.63 0.17 -17.16
C THR A 235 -3.71 -1.24 -16.56
N GLY A 236 -4.08 -2.21 -17.40
CA GLY A 236 -4.23 -3.62 -17.01
C GLY A 236 -5.52 -3.93 -16.25
N LEU A 237 -6.49 -3.02 -16.18
CA LEU A 237 -7.78 -3.27 -15.53
C LEU A 237 -8.85 -3.75 -16.50
N HIS A 238 -9.63 -4.73 -16.06
CA HIS A 238 -10.89 -5.09 -16.71
C HIS A 238 -11.94 -3.98 -16.49
N THR A 239 -12.95 -3.89 -17.37
CA THR A 239 -14.00 -2.86 -17.32
C THR A 239 -14.71 -2.78 -15.96
N GLU A 240 -14.94 -3.92 -15.32
CA GLU A 240 -15.53 -3.99 -13.98
C GLU A 240 -14.65 -3.37 -12.89
N ASP A 241 -13.33 -3.58 -12.98
CA ASP A 241 -12.38 -3.01 -12.03
C ASP A 241 -12.18 -1.51 -12.26
N ILE A 242 -12.31 -1.04 -13.51
CA ILE A 242 -12.37 0.40 -13.81
C ILE A 242 -13.60 1.02 -13.12
N ALA A 243 -14.77 0.37 -13.18
CA ALA A 243 -15.96 0.88 -12.50
C ALA A 243 -15.78 0.94 -10.97
N ARG A 244 -15.11 -0.04 -10.36
CA ARG A 244 -14.75 -0.01 -8.93
C ARG A 244 -13.77 1.11 -8.61
N LEU A 245 -12.73 1.25 -9.42
CA LEU A 245 -11.74 2.32 -9.29
C LEU A 245 -12.40 3.71 -9.38
N LEU A 246 -13.30 3.93 -10.34
CA LEU A 246 -14.00 5.21 -10.48
C LEU A 246 -14.85 5.55 -9.25
N LYS A 247 -15.50 4.56 -8.63
CA LYS A 247 -16.22 4.75 -7.36
C LYS A 247 -15.27 5.16 -6.23
N VAL A 248 -14.08 4.55 -6.17
CA VAL A 248 -13.04 4.91 -5.22
C VAL A 248 -12.56 6.35 -5.44
N LEU A 249 -12.29 6.74 -6.69
CA LEU A 249 -11.81 8.09 -7.01
C LEU A 249 -12.88 9.15 -6.74
N ALA A 250 -14.15 8.83 -7.00
CA ALA A 250 -15.27 9.71 -6.65
C ALA A 250 -15.32 10.01 -5.14
N ARG A 251 -15.05 9.01 -4.27
CA ARG A 251 -15.00 9.23 -2.82
C ARG A 251 -13.95 10.25 -2.40
N PHE A 252 -12.77 10.26 -3.03
CA PHE A 252 -11.76 11.28 -2.73
C PHE A 252 -12.26 12.69 -3.07
N VAL A 253 -13.01 12.84 -4.16
CA VAL A 253 -13.61 14.10 -4.59
C VAL A 253 -14.75 14.51 -3.67
N ASP A 254 -15.60 13.57 -3.24
CA ASP A 254 -16.68 13.80 -2.27
C ASP A 254 -16.11 14.28 -0.91
N ASP A 255 -14.92 13.78 -0.53
CA ASP A 255 -14.17 14.24 0.63
C ASP A 255 -13.50 15.62 0.45
N GLY A 256 -13.73 16.28 -0.69
CA GLY A 256 -13.23 17.61 -1.05
C GLY A 256 -11.89 17.63 -1.78
N ASN A 257 -11.26 16.48 -2.00
CA ASN A 257 -9.93 16.42 -2.63
C ASN A 257 -10.01 16.60 -4.16
N THR A 258 -8.84 16.82 -4.77
CA THR A 258 -8.67 16.97 -6.22
C THR A 258 -7.88 15.80 -6.77
#